data_AF-E2IFR3-F1
#
_entry.id   AF-E2IFR3-F1
#
_cell.length_a   1.000
_cell.length_b   1.000
_cell.length_c   1.000
_cell.angle_alpha   90.00
_cell.angle_beta   90.00
_cell.angle_gamma   90.00
#
_symmetry.space_group_name_H-M   'P 1'
#
loop_
_entity.id
_entity.type
_entity.pdbx_description
1 polymer ?
#
loop_
_entity_poly.entity_id
_entity_poly.type
_entity_poly.pdbx_seq_one_letter_code
_entity_poly.pdbx_strand_id
1 'polypeptide(L)'
;TDEGIVAEIIEASAIVKGETVLEIGPGTGVLTQALVEAGAKVIAVEADPDLIPALEETFGDRIELVESDVLETNLKLPKLFKLVANIPYNITSDVLHRSLTGDSRPTRLVLMV
;
A
#
# COMPACT_ATOMS: atom_id res chain seq x y z
N THR A 1 12.98 6.17 -4.52
CA THR A 1 13.26 4.96 -3.71
C THR A 1 14.33 4.16 -4.41
N ASP A 2 15.30 3.65 -3.68
CA ASP A 2 16.34 2.77 -4.24
C ASP A 2 15.69 1.48 -4.76
N GLU A 3 15.98 1.07 -5.99
CA GLU A 3 15.40 -0.15 -6.60
C GLU A 3 15.73 -1.40 -5.78
N GLY A 4 16.89 -1.45 -5.11
CA GLY A 4 17.28 -2.56 -4.26
C GLY A 4 16.36 -2.73 -3.05
N ILE A 5 15.98 -1.62 -2.43
CA ILE A 5 15.04 -1.61 -1.30
C ILE A 5 13.65 -2.12 -1.73
N VAL A 6 13.19 -1.71 -2.92
CA VAL A 6 11.89 -2.17 -3.42
C VAL A 6 11.89 -3.69 -3.61
N ALA A 7 12.97 -4.26 -4.15
CA ALA A 7 13.10 -5.70 -4.30
C ALA A 7 13.02 -6.44 -2.95
N GLU A 8 13.71 -5.93 -1.91
CA GLU A 8 13.64 -6.49 -0.56
C GLU A 8 12.22 -6.42 0.04
N ILE A 9 11.50 -5.31 -0.18
CA ILE A 9 10.10 -5.16 0.25
C ILE A 9 9.22 -6.20 -0.44
N ILE A 10 9.36 -6.40 -1.75
CA ILE A 10 8.57 -7.38 -2.51
C ILE A 10 8.86 -8.80 -2.04
N GLU A 11 10.13 -9.15 -1.80
CA GLU A 11 10.51 -10.45 -1.27
C GLU A 11 9.92 -10.70 0.12
N ALA A 12 10.07 -9.74 1.04
CA ALA A 12 9.53 -9.83 2.40
C ALA A 12 7.99 -9.92 2.42
N SER A 13 7.33 -9.32 1.42
CA SER A 13 5.87 -9.34 1.24
C SER A 13 5.34 -10.70 0.80
N ALA A 14 6.20 -11.56 0.25
CA ALA A 14 5.88 -12.93 -0.16
C ALA A 14 4.57 -13.01 -0.96
N ILE A 15 4.39 -12.10 -1.92
CA ILE A 15 3.13 -11.90 -2.66
C ILE A 15 2.79 -13.15 -3.46
N VAL A 16 1.55 -13.61 -3.33
CA VAL A 16 0.97 -14.63 -4.20
C VAL A 16 0.07 -13.92 -5.20
N LYS A 17 0.20 -14.28 -6.48
CA LYS A 17 -0.58 -13.68 -7.56
C LYS A 17 -2.08 -13.71 -7.25
N GLY A 18 -2.71 -12.54 -7.37
CA GLY A 18 -4.13 -12.34 -7.13
C GLY A 18 -4.51 -11.99 -5.68
N GLU A 19 -3.56 -12.00 -4.75
CA GLU A 19 -3.77 -11.49 -3.39
C GLU A 19 -3.96 -9.97 -3.39
N THR A 20 -4.79 -9.50 -2.46
CA THR A 20 -4.98 -8.06 -2.25
C THR A 20 -3.86 -7.50 -1.37
N VAL A 21 -3.26 -6.42 -1.83
CA VAL A 21 -2.28 -5.63 -1.07
C VAL A 21 -2.85 -4.23 -0.88
N LEU A 22 -2.91 -3.79 0.38
CA LEU A 22 -3.08 -2.40 0.73
C LEU A 22 -1.71 -1.72 0.74
N GLU A 23 -1.55 -0.72 -0.11
CA GLU A 23 -0.43 0.21 -0.11
C GLU A 23 -0.86 1.54 0.51
N ILE A 24 -0.07 2.03 1.47
CA ILE A 24 -0.28 3.32 2.12
C ILE A 24 0.81 4.27 1.63
N GLY A 25 0.42 5.40 1.04
CA GLY A 25 1.35 6.38 0.50
C GLY A 25 2.13 5.83 -0.70
N PRO A 26 1.48 5.56 -1.84
CA PRO A 26 2.16 5.13 -3.07
C PRO A 26 3.19 6.15 -3.56
N GLY A 27 3.04 7.44 -3.20
CA GLY A 27 3.98 8.48 -3.59
C GLY A 27 4.05 8.60 -5.11
N THR A 28 5.26 8.45 -5.67
CA THR A 28 5.46 8.46 -7.14
C THR A 28 5.16 7.12 -7.83
N GLY A 29 4.66 6.11 -7.10
CA GLY A 29 4.20 4.84 -7.67
C GLY A 29 5.27 3.77 -7.88
N VAL A 30 6.50 3.98 -7.39
CA VAL A 30 7.60 3.00 -7.60
C VAL A 30 7.29 1.65 -6.95
N LEU A 31 6.82 1.67 -5.70
CA LEU A 31 6.43 0.44 -4.99
C LEU A 31 5.13 -0.14 -5.57
N THR A 32 4.15 0.71 -5.88
CA THR A 32 2.91 0.34 -6.58
C THR A 32 3.16 -0.47 -7.84
N GLN A 33 4.07 0.00 -8.71
CA GLN A 33 4.40 -0.71 -9.95
C GLN A 33 4.99 -2.09 -9.66
N ALA A 34 5.91 -2.20 -8.69
CA ALA A 34 6.50 -3.48 -8.31
C ALA A 34 5.47 -4.46 -7.71
N LEU A 35 4.51 -3.96 -6.92
CA LEU A 35 3.40 -4.76 -6.38
C LEU A 35 2.50 -5.30 -7.49
N VAL A 36 2.14 -4.44 -8.46
CA VAL A 36 1.35 -4.83 -9.63
C VAL A 36 2.09 -5.86 -10.49
N GLU A 37 3.38 -5.68 -10.73
CA GLU A 37 4.22 -6.63 -11.48
C GLU A 37 4.37 -7.98 -10.76
N ALA A 38 4.42 -7.98 -9.43
CA ALA A 38 4.36 -9.20 -8.62
C ALA A 38 2.98 -9.90 -8.68
N GLY A 39 1.99 -9.28 -9.32
CA GLY A 39 0.66 -9.84 -9.54
C GLY A 39 -0.33 -9.59 -8.40
N ALA A 40 -0.05 -8.62 -7.52
CA ALA A 40 -0.99 -8.20 -6.49
C ALA A 40 -2.18 -7.44 -7.09
N LYS A 41 -3.33 -7.51 -6.42
CA LYS A 41 -4.44 -6.56 -6.58
C LYS A 41 -4.20 -5.42 -5.60
N VAL A 42 -3.74 -4.28 -6.09
CA VAL A 42 -3.31 -3.18 -5.23
C VAL A 42 -4.49 -2.25 -4.95
N ILE A 43 -4.71 -1.97 -3.66
CA ILE A 43 -5.51 -0.86 -3.16
C ILE A 43 -4.51 0.16 -2.63
N ALA A 44 -4.40 1.33 -3.25
CA ALA A 44 -3.46 2.38 -2.86
C ALA A 44 -4.20 3.54 -2.20
N VAL A 45 -3.72 4.00 -1.05
CA VAL A 45 -4.28 5.14 -0.33
C VAL A 45 -3.28 6.29 -0.39
N GLU A 46 -3.64 7.39 -1.02
CA GLU A 46 -2.82 8.59 -1.14
C GLU A 46 -3.59 9.80 -0.58
N ALA A 47 -2.89 10.60 0.22
CA ALA A 47 -3.45 11.81 0.82
C ALA A 47 -2.99 13.08 0.10
N ASP A 48 -1.91 13.01 -0.70
CA ASP A 48 -1.40 14.13 -1.48
C ASP A 48 -2.16 14.27 -2.81
N PRO A 49 -3.03 15.29 -2.96
CA PRO A 49 -3.83 15.48 -4.16
C PRO A 49 -2.96 15.81 -5.40
N ASP A 50 -1.73 16.28 -5.22
CA ASP A 50 -0.84 16.61 -6.34
C ASP A 50 -0.27 15.34 -7.01
N LEU A 51 -0.22 14.21 -6.29
CA LEU A 51 0.28 12.93 -6.79
C LEU A 51 -0.80 12.08 -7.47
N ILE A 52 -2.07 12.29 -7.10
CA ILE A 52 -3.20 11.48 -7.58
C ILE A 52 -3.34 11.47 -9.10
N PRO A 53 -3.31 12.62 -9.82
CA PRO A 53 -3.45 12.60 -11.28
C PRO A 53 -2.38 11.75 -11.97
N ALA A 54 -1.14 11.78 -11.47
CA ALA A 54 -0.05 11.00 -12.04
C ALA A 54 -0.21 9.49 -11.76
N LEU A 55 -0.72 9.12 -10.58
CA LEU A 55 -1.04 7.74 -10.23
C LEU A 55 -2.20 7.21 -11.07
N GLU A 56 -3.26 8.00 -11.25
CA GLU A 56 -4.40 7.64 -12.11
C GLU A 56 -3.97 7.48 -13.57
N GLU A 57 -3.20 8.43 -14.12
CA GLU A 57 -2.68 8.35 -15.49
C GLU A 57 -1.80 7.11 -15.69
N THR A 58 -0.92 6.82 -14.72
CA THR A 58 0.04 5.73 -14.81
C THR A 58 -0.67 4.37 -14.67
N PHE A 59 -1.47 4.19 -13.64
CA PHE A 59 -2.00 2.87 -13.28
C PHE A 59 -3.41 2.62 -13.79
N GLY A 60 -4.27 3.64 -13.85
CA GLY A 60 -5.68 3.51 -14.20
C GLY A 60 -6.34 2.34 -13.45
N ASP A 61 -7.06 1.49 -14.19
CA ASP A 61 -7.78 0.34 -13.65
C ASP A 61 -6.87 -0.81 -13.13
N ARG A 62 -5.53 -0.68 -13.21
CA ARG A 62 -4.61 -1.70 -12.66
C ARG A 62 -4.57 -1.68 -11.14
N ILE A 63 -4.97 -0.58 -10.51
CA ILE A 63 -5.06 -0.42 -9.06
C ILE A 63 -6.41 0.18 -8.66
N GLU A 64 -6.80 0.01 -7.41
CA GLU A 64 -7.85 0.81 -6.78
C GLU A 64 -7.19 1.95 -6.01
N LEU A 65 -7.28 3.18 -6.54
CA LEU A 65 -6.74 4.37 -5.88
C LEU A 65 -7.80 5.03 -5.00
N VAL A 66 -7.43 5.33 -3.76
CA VAL A 66 -8.29 5.98 -2.77
C VAL A 66 -7.63 7.29 -2.31
N GLU A 67 -8.24 8.42 -2.69
CA GLU A 67 -7.86 9.75 -2.22
C GLU A 67 -8.36 9.97 -0.78
N SER A 68 -7.49 9.76 0.21
CA SER A 68 -7.85 9.90 1.61
C SER A 68 -6.64 9.86 2.54
N ASP A 69 -6.75 10.50 3.71
CA ASP A 69 -5.83 10.23 4.83
C ASP A 69 -6.12 8.84 5.40
N VAL A 70 -5.14 7.97 5.35
CA VAL A 70 -5.23 6.58 5.82
C VAL A 70 -5.68 6.45 7.28
N LEU A 71 -5.42 7.45 8.13
CA LEU A 71 -5.83 7.46 9.53
C LEU A 71 -7.33 7.74 9.68
N GLU A 72 -7.93 8.42 8.70
CA GLU A 72 -9.35 8.81 8.69
C GLU A 72 -10.20 7.93 7.76
N THR A 73 -9.60 7.25 6.78
CA THR A 73 -10.35 6.45 5.80
C THR A 73 -11.05 5.27 6.47
N ASN A 74 -12.26 4.90 6.05
CA ASN A 74 -12.87 3.63 6.41
C ASN A 74 -12.90 2.68 5.20
N LEU A 75 -11.80 1.97 4.99
CA LEU A 75 -11.63 1.07 3.84
C LEU A 75 -12.39 -0.24 4.05
N LYS A 76 -13.16 -0.64 3.04
CA LYS A 76 -13.77 -1.98 2.99
C LYS A 76 -12.77 -2.98 2.42
N LEU A 77 -11.82 -3.38 3.25
CA LEU A 77 -10.79 -4.35 2.85
C LEU A 77 -11.37 -5.77 2.83
N PRO A 78 -10.86 -6.65 1.94
CA PRO A 78 -11.23 -8.06 1.97
C PRO A 78 -10.71 -8.71 3.26
N LYS A 79 -11.33 -9.84 3.64
CA LYS A 79 -10.95 -10.58 4.86
C LYS A 79 -9.48 -10.98 4.89
N LEU A 80 -8.89 -11.24 3.72
CA LEU A 80 -7.49 -11.57 3.56
C LEU A 80 -6.84 -10.51 2.67
N PHE A 81 -5.93 -9.74 3.27
CA PHE A 81 -5.08 -8.79 2.57
C PHE A 81 -3.71 -8.74 3.25
N LYS A 82 -2.75 -8.13 2.56
CA LYS A 82 -1.45 -7.76 3.12
C LYS A 82 -1.34 -6.23 3.14
N LEU A 83 -0.57 -5.70 4.07
CA LEU A 83 -0.25 -4.28 4.11
C LEU A 83 1.23 -4.13 3.79
N VAL A 84 1.54 -3.38 2.73
CA VAL A 84 2.91 -3.13 2.28
C VAL A 84 3.04 -1.64 2.05
N ALA A 85 3.91 -0.96 2.78
CA ALA A 85 4.01 0.49 2.66
C ALA A 85 5.41 1.01 2.98
N ASN A 86 5.73 2.16 2.37
CA ASN A 86 6.88 2.97 2.72
C ASN A 86 6.37 4.27 3.36
N ILE A 87 6.23 4.29 4.68
CA ILE A 87 5.56 5.38 5.38
C ILE A 87 6.56 6.22 6.18
N PRO A 88 6.35 7.55 6.26
CA PRO A 88 7.20 8.39 7.07
C PRO A 88 7.05 8.08 8.56
N TYR A 89 8.12 8.31 9.32
CA TYR A 89 8.20 8.00 10.76
C TYR A 89 7.08 8.61 11.59
N ASN A 90 6.56 9.77 11.22
CA ASN A 90 5.57 10.52 12.01
C ASN A 90 4.20 9.84 12.10
N ILE A 91 3.82 8.99 11.13
CA ILE A 91 2.52 8.30 11.11
C ILE A 91 2.63 6.80 11.39
N THR A 92 3.86 6.28 11.51
CA THR A 92 4.12 4.83 11.62
C THR A 92 3.42 4.19 12.81
N SER A 93 3.48 4.83 13.99
CA SER A 93 2.87 4.31 15.22
C SER A 93 1.35 4.17 15.08
N ASP A 94 0.68 5.14 14.47
CA ASP A 94 -0.76 5.14 14.28
C ASP A 94 -1.20 4.10 13.25
N VAL A 95 -0.46 3.98 12.14
CA VAL A 95 -0.68 2.94 11.13
C VAL A 95 -0.52 1.55 11.74
N LEU A 96 0.52 1.31 12.55
CA LEU A 96 0.73 0.05 13.25
C LEU A 96 -0.39 -0.24 14.24
N HIS A 97 -0.73 0.73 15.09
CA HIS A 97 -1.78 0.57 16.08
C HIS A 97 -3.11 0.22 15.41
N ARG A 98 -3.51 0.96 14.38
CA ARG A 98 -4.75 0.72 13.63
C ARG A 98 -4.75 -0.64 12.92
N SER A 99 -3.64 -1.03 12.31
CA SER A 99 -3.51 -2.31 11.60
C SER A 99 -3.57 -3.53 12.52
N LEU A 100 -3.10 -3.39 13.77
CA LEU A 100 -3.05 -4.49 14.74
C LEU A 100 -4.31 -4.58 15.62
N THR A 101 -4.97 -3.45 15.87
CA THR A 101 -6.14 -3.38 16.76
C THR A 101 -7.48 -3.39 16.03
N GLY A 102 -7.50 -3.02 14.74
CA GLY A 102 -8.72 -2.97 13.93
C GLY A 102 -9.38 -4.33 13.71
N ASP A 103 -10.62 -4.28 13.24
CA ASP A 103 -11.44 -5.47 12.93
C ASP A 103 -10.91 -6.24 11.71
N SER A 104 -10.36 -5.51 10.74
CA SER A 104 -9.75 -6.08 9.52
C SER A 104 -8.23 -5.95 9.62
N ARG A 105 -7.57 -7.07 9.93
CA ARG A 105 -6.12 -7.12 10.16
C ARG A 105 -5.40 -7.71 8.96
N PRO A 106 -4.25 -7.15 8.55
CA PRO A 106 -3.46 -7.72 7.49
C PRO A 106 -2.90 -9.07 7.93
N THR A 107 -2.87 -10.02 7.00
CA THR A 107 -2.23 -11.34 7.18
C THR A 107 -0.71 -11.24 7.25
N ARG A 108 -0.16 -10.17 6.66
CA ARG A 108 1.25 -9.82 6.68
C ARG A 108 1.39 -8.31 6.55
N LEU A 109 2.30 -7.75 7.33
CA LEU A 109 2.60 -6.32 7.36
C LEU A 109 4.10 -6.14 7.09
N VAL A 110 4.43 -5.39 6.03
CA VAL A 110 5.80 -5.05 5.65
C VAL A 110 5.86 -3.54 5.54
N LEU A 111 6.63 -2.92 6.43
CA LEU A 111 6.80 -1.48 6.47
C LEU A 111 8.27 -1.13 6.31
N MET A 112 8.55 -0.18 5.43
CA MET A 112 9.79 0.59 5.49
C MET A 112 9.50 1.89 6.23
N VAL A 113 10.36 2.21 7.20
CA VAL A 113 10.26 3.39 8.06
C VAL A 113 11.60 4.11 8.09
#